data_AF-A0A383EPL8-F1
#
_entry.id   AF-A0A383EPL8-F1
#
_cell.length_a   1.000
_cell.length_b   1.000
_cell.length_c   1.000
_cell.angle_alpha   90.00
_cell.angle_beta   90.00
_cell.angle_gamma   90.00
#
_symmetry.space_group_name_H-M   'P 1'
#
loop_
_entity.id
_entity.type
_entity.pdbx_description
1 polymer ?
#
loop_
_entity_poly.entity_id
_entity_poly.type
_entity_poly.pdbx_seq_one_letter_code
_entity_poly.pdbx_strand_id
1 'polypeptide(L)'
;MSRLVAAGTRNQVKTAIDVVAGLSLIHINDFSSNEDGLSMGTPTEGSENISRKLTKIRGTASHMQPSEQRELLPAPEVRRSLSQVDQLVDSALESFDEIDALQSESSHIEEELEILDLLVPLSLELDLMGGYSSLTAFIGTVSSLGKVRTSLTGL
;
A
#
# COMPACT_ATOMS: atom_id res chain seq x y z
N MET A 1 -20.38 -30.27 -19.29
CA MET A 1 -20.97 -29.11 -18.58
C MET A 1 -22.20 -28.68 -19.34
N SER A 2 -23.35 -28.55 -18.68
CA SER A 2 -24.62 -28.15 -19.31
C SER A 2 -24.89 -26.68 -19.03
N ARG A 3 -25.37 -25.93 -20.03
CA ARG A 3 -25.82 -24.54 -19.83
C ARG A 3 -27.27 -24.57 -19.36
N LEU A 4 -27.54 -23.94 -18.22
CA LEU A 4 -28.86 -23.87 -17.62
C LEU A 4 -29.37 -22.43 -17.73
N VAL A 5 -30.56 -22.26 -18.30
CA VAL A 5 -31.26 -20.97 -18.38
C VAL A 5 -32.48 -21.08 -17.48
N ALA A 6 -32.58 -20.19 -16.49
CA ALA A 6 -33.69 -20.15 -15.54
C ALA A 6 -34.46 -18.83 -15.73
N ALA A 7 -35.78 -18.91 -15.73
CA ALA A 7 -36.68 -17.76 -15.79
C ALA A 7 -37.55 -17.73 -14.54
N GLY A 8 -37.85 -16.53 -14.02
CA GLY A 8 -38.61 -16.35 -12.79
C GLY A 8 -39.06 -14.92 -12.58
N THR A 9 -39.70 -14.67 -11.43
CA THR A 9 -40.16 -13.33 -11.08
C THR A 9 -39.00 -12.43 -10.67
N ARG A 10 -39.00 -11.15 -11.07
CA ARG A 10 -37.92 -10.20 -10.78
C ARG A 10 -37.60 -10.10 -9.28
N ASN A 11 -38.63 -10.17 -8.43
CA ASN A 11 -38.47 -10.06 -6.98
C ASN A 11 -37.80 -11.28 -6.34
N GLN A 12 -37.81 -12.44 -7.00
CA GLN A 12 -37.20 -13.67 -6.47
C GLN A 12 -35.80 -13.95 -7.01
N VAL A 13 -35.31 -13.15 -7.97
CA VAL A 13 -33.97 -13.34 -8.58
C VAL A 13 -32.87 -13.33 -7.52
N LYS A 14 -32.91 -12.39 -6.57
CA LYS A 14 -31.95 -12.32 -5.47
C LYS A 14 -31.92 -13.61 -4.65
N THR A 15 -33.08 -14.06 -4.18
CA THR A 15 -33.20 -15.28 -3.38
C THR A 15 -32.74 -16.52 -4.15
N ALA A 16 -33.06 -16.60 -5.44
CA ALA A 16 -32.61 -17.70 -6.29
C ALA A 16 -31.08 -17.72 -6.43
N ILE A 17 -30.45 -16.55 -6.65
CA ILE A 17 -28.99 -16.42 -6.70
C ILE A 17 -28.39 -16.83 -5.35
N ASP A 18 -28.94 -16.38 -4.23
CA ASP A 18 -28.42 -16.70 -2.89
C ASP A 18 -28.46 -18.22 -2.62
N VAL A 19 -29.55 -18.90 -2.99
CA VAL A 19 -29.69 -20.37 -2.85
C VAL A 19 -28.72 -21.10 -3.77
N VAL A 20 -28.62 -20.69 -5.03
CA VAL A 20 -27.72 -21.30 -6.02
C VAL A 20 -26.25 -21.11 -5.62
N ALA A 21 -25.88 -19.90 -5.17
CA ALA A 21 -24.55 -19.61 -4.66
C ALA A 21 -24.24 -20.43 -3.40
N GLY A 22 -25.22 -20.61 -2.50
CA GLY A 22 -25.09 -21.44 -1.31
C GLY A 22 -24.88 -22.93 -1.61
N LEU A 23 -25.45 -23.44 -2.71
CA LEU A 23 -25.21 -24.81 -3.15
C LEU A 23 -23.80 -25.01 -3.70
N SER A 24 -23.14 -23.95 -4.19
CA SER A 24 -21.77 -23.98 -4.73
C SER A 24 -21.54 -25.00 -5.87
N LEU A 25 -22.59 -25.32 -6.64
CA LEU A 25 -22.54 -26.30 -7.74
C LEU A 25 -22.57 -25.68 -9.14
N ILE A 26 -22.69 -24.35 -9.24
CA ILE A 26 -22.99 -23.66 -10.50
C ILE A 26 -22.06 -22.45 -10.66
N HIS A 27 -21.48 -22.29 -11.85
CA HIS A 27 -20.75 -21.08 -12.24
C HIS A 27 -21.72 -20.09 -12.89
N ILE A 28 -21.83 -18.90 -12.31
CA ILE A 28 -22.61 -17.79 -12.88
C ILE A 28 -21.72 -17.08 -13.89
N ASN A 29 -22.19 -16.98 -15.14
CA ASN A 29 -21.53 -16.23 -16.19
C ASN A 29 -22.31 -14.95 -16.48
N ASP A 30 -21.58 -13.91 -16.89
CA ASP A 30 -22.20 -12.69 -17.38
C ASP A 30 -23.03 -12.97 -18.63
N PHE A 31 -24.22 -12.37 -18.67
CA PHE A 31 -25.07 -12.44 -19.85
C PHE A 31 -24.46 -11.59 -20.96
N SER A 32 -23.83 -12.24 -21.94
CA SER A 32 -23.45 -11.59 -23.19
C SER A 32 -24.71 -11.26 -23.98
N SER A 33 -24.94 -9.98 -24.23
CA SER A 33 -26.13 -9.32 -24.80
C SER A 33 -26.47 -9.68 -26.26
N ASN A 34 -26.41 -10.97 -26.61
CA ASN A 34 -26.59 -11.47 -27.96
C ASN A 34 -27.99 -12.00 -28.25
N GLU A 35 -28.94 -11.86 -27.33
CA GLU A 35 -30.36 -12.22 -27.53
C GLU A 35 -31.24 -10.96 -27.54
N ASP A 36 -31.96 -10.76 -28.63
CA ASP A 36 -32.87 -9.63 -28.80
C ASP A 36 -33.95 -9.61 -27.71
N GLY A 37 -34.03 -8.51 -26.97
CA GLY A 37 -35.06 -8.28 -25.94
C GLY A 37 -34.62 -8.52 -24.49
N LEU A 38 -33.40 -8.98 -24.24
CA LEU A 38 -32.84 -9.11 -22.89
C LEU A 38 -31.63 -8.19 -22.69
N SER A 39 -31.71 -7.31 -21.70
CA SER A 39 -30.60 -6.45 -21.28
C SER A 39 -30.08 -6.87 -19.90
N MET A 40 -28.78 -6.63 -19.67
CA MET A 40 -28.16 -6.83 -18.36
C MET A 40 -28.87 -5.95 -17.32
N GLY A 41 -29.26 -6.54 -16.19
CA GLY A 41 -29.87 -5.81 -15.07
C GLY A 41 -28.87 -4.94 -14.32
N THR A 42 -29.37 -4.09 -13.43
CA THR A 42 -28.53 -3.33 -12.50
C THR A 42 -28.18 -4.18 -11.27
N PRO A 43 -26.96 -4.04 -10.72
CA PRO A 43 -26.59 -4.70 -9.47
C PRO A 43 -27.54 -4.33 -8.32
N THR A 44 -27.66 -5.22 -7.34
CA THR A 44 -28.47 -4.97 -6.15
C THR A 44 -27.87 -3.85 -5.30
N GLU A 45 -28.72 -3.07 -4.63
CA GLU A 45 -28.31 -2.12 -3.59
C GLU A 45 -27.44 -2.85 -2.54
N GLY A 46 -26.21 -2.36 -2.37
CA GLY A 46 -25.18 -2.98 -1.53
C GLY A 46 -24.00 -3.60 -2.28
N SER A 47 -24.14 -3.90 -3.57
CA SER A 47 -23.02 -4.40 -4.40
C SER A 47 -21.83 -3.44 -4.42
N GLU A 48 -22.11 -2.13 -4.50
CA GLU A 48 -21.06 -1.11 -4.47
C GLU A 48 -20.29 -1.11 -3.14
N ASN A 49 -21.00 -1.20 -2.01
CA ASN A 49 -20.37 -1.24 -0.69
C ASN A 49 -19.47 -2.47 -0.53
N ILE A 50 -19.95 -3.64 -0.98
CA ILE A 50 -19.15 -4.87 -0.96
C ILE A 50 -17.93 -4.72 -1.86
N SER A 51 -18.09 -4.17 -3.06
CA SER A 51 -17.00 -3.96 -4.01
C SER A 51 -15.92 -3.03 -3.42
N ARG A 52 -16.34 -1.93 -2.79
CA ARG A 52 -15.43 -0.99 -2.13
C ARG A 52 -14.65 -1.63 -1.00
N LYS A 53 -15.34 -2.39 -0.12
CA LYS A 53 -14.69 -3.14 0.97
C LYS A 53 -13.69 -4.15 0.43
N LEU A 54 -14.07 -4.88 -0.62
CA LEU A 54 -13.23 -5.92 -1.20
C LEU A 54 -11.97 -5.35 -1.86
N THR A 55 -12.08 -4.20 -2.53
CA THR A 55 -10.92 -3.46 -3.05
C THR A 55 -9.99 -3.03 -1.92
N LYS A 56 -10.53 -2.52 -0.81
CA LYS A 56 -9.75 -2.12 0.37
C LYS A 56 -8.99 -3.31 0.99
N ILE A 57 -9.66 -4.44 1.17
CA ILE A 57 -9.05 -5.68 1.68
C ILE A 57 -7.96 -6.20 0.74
N ARG A 58 -8.18 -6.15 -0.58
CA ARG A 58 -7.15 -6.56 -1.55
C ARG A 58 -5.94 -5.62 -1.55
N GLY A 59 -6.15 -4.31 -1.42
CA GLY A 59 -5.08 -3.33 -1.32
C GLY A 59 -4.18 -3.60 -0.12
N THR A 60 -4.79 -3.77 1.06
CA THR A 60 -4.06 -4.12 2.29
C THR A 60 -3.38 -5.47 2.20
N ALA A 61 -4.04 -6.50 1.68
CA ALA A 61 -3.43 -7.81 1.47
C ALA A 61 -2.24 -7.75 0.49
N SER A 62 -2.31 -6.94 -0.57
CA SER A 62 -1.19 -6.76 -1.50
C SER A 62 0.03 -6.15 -0.84
N HIS A 63 -0.18 -5.28 0.16
CA HIS A 63 0.90 -4.64 0.89
C HIS A 63 1.47 -5.56 1.98
N MET A 64 0.60 -6.31 2.69
CA MET A 64 0.98 -7.31 3.70
C MET A 64 1.64 -8.58 3.12
N GLN A 65 1.33 -8.93 1.86
CA GLN A 65 1.74 -10.18 1.20
C GLN A 65 1.50 -11.43 2.08
N PRO A 66 0.27 -11.67 2.53
CA PRO A 66 -0.03 -12.80 3.41
C PRO A 66 0.24 -14.13 2.71
N SER A 67 0.65 -15.12 3.49
CA SER A 67 0.83 -16.50 3.00
C SER A 67 -0.45 -17.04 2.38
N GLU A 68 -0.32 -17.78 1.28
CA GLU A 68 -1.46 -18.43 0.63
C GLU A 68 -2.21 -19.34 1.60
N GLN A 69 -3.52 -19.08 1.77
CA GLN A 69 -4.38 -19.93 2.58
C GLN A 69 -4.76 -21.17 1.77
N ARG A 70 -4.22 -22.33 2.15
CA ARG A 70 -4.48 -23.62 1.48
C ARG A 70 -5.66 -24.38 2.07
N GLU A 71 -6.07 -24.05 3.29
CA GLU A 71 -7.20 -24.68 3.97
C GLU A 71 -8.47 -23.84 3.84
N LEU A 72 -9.54 -24.49 3.36
CA LEU A 72 -10.86 -23.88 3.28
C LEU A 72 -11.50 -23.91 4.66
N LEU A 73 -11.81 -22.72 5.18
CA LEU A 73 -12.55 -22.59 6.43
C LEU A 73 -14.06 -22.79 6.19
N PRO A 74 -14.79 -23.42 7.14
CA PRO A 74 -16.24 -23.52 7.09
C PRO A 74 -16.89 -22.13 6.97
N ALA A 75 -17.95 -22.04 6.16
CA ALA A 75 -18.66 -20.77 5.93
C ALA A 75 -19.11 -20.03 7.22
N PRO A 76 -19.58 -20.69 8.30
CA PRO A 76 -19.94 -20.00 9.54
C PRO A 76 -18.74 -19.32 10.22
N GLU A 77 -17.58 -19.95 10.15
CA GLU A 77 -16.35 -19.45 10.76
C GLU A 77 -15.83 -18.23 10.01
N VAL A 78 -15.83 -18.30 8.67
CA VAL A 78 -15.48 -17.16 7.79
C VAL A 78 -16.43 -15.98 8.03
N ARG A 79 -17.73 -16.22 8.19
CA ARG A 79 -18.70 -15.14 8.48
C ARG A 79 -18.43 -14.47 9.82
N ARG A 80 -17.96 -15.23 10.82
CA ARG A 80 -17.61 -14.69 12.13
C ARG A 80 -16.33 -13.88 12.09
N SER A 81 -15.32 -14.30 11.32
CA SER A 81 -14.07 -13.53 11.18
C SER A 81 -14.29 -12.25 10.38
N LEU A 82 -15.12 -12.29 9.33
CA LEU A 82 -15.42 -11.14 8.46
C LEU A 82 -15.98 -9.91 9.21
N SER A 83 -16.62 -10.08 10.37
CA SER A 83 -17.12 -8.95 11.16
C SER A 83 -16.00 -8.09 11.78
N GLN A 84 -14.83 -8.68 11.99
CA GLN A 84 -13.65 -8.01 12.58
C GLN A 84 -12.67 -7.53 11.51
N VAL A 85 -12.74 -8.08 10.29
CA VAL A 85 -11.80 -7.77 9.20
C VAL A 85 -11.77 -6.28 8.87
N ASP A 86 -12.92 -5.59 8.87
CA ASP A 86 -12.95 -4.15 8.55
C ASP A 86 -12.07 -3.34 9.53
N GLN A 87 -12.15 -3.64 10.83
CA GLN A 87 -11.33 -2.96 11.86
C GLN A 87 -9.85 -3.30 11.73
N LEU A 88 -9.53 -4.58 11.46
CA LEU A 88 -8.14 -5.03 11.28
C LEU A 88 -7.50 -4.39 10.05
N VAL A 89 -8.26 -4.23 8.98
CA VAL A 89 -7.82 -3.57 7.74
C VAL A 89 -7.56 -2.08 7.99
N ASP A 90 -8.41 -1.42 8.77
CA ASP A 90 -8.20 -0.02 9.17
C ASP A 90 -6.91 0.14 9.99
N SER A 91 -6.73 -0.65 11.04
CA SER A 91 -5.51 -0.61 11.86
C SER A 91 -4.24 -0.97 11.09
N ALA A 92 -4.33 -1.90 10.13
CA ALA A 92 -3.20 -2.23 9.27
C ALA A 92 -2.80 -1.04 8.38
N LEU A 93 -3.76 -0.32 7.81
CA LEU A 93 -3.47 0.89 7.03
C LEU A 93 -2.83 1.98 7.87
N GLU A 94 -3.33 2.23 9.07
CA GLU A 94 -2.72 3.19 10.01
C GLU A 94 -1.27 2.81 10.33
N SER A 95 -1.00 1.52 10.53
CA SER A 95 0.35 1.03 10.80
C SER A 95 1.28 1.22 9.58
N PHE A 96 0.77 1.08 8.36
CA PHE A 96 1.55 1.31 7.15
C PHE A 96 1.87 2.80 6.95
N ASP A 97 0.91 3.68 7.21
CA ASP A 97 1.14 5.12 7.18
C ASP A 97 2.22 5.53 8.21
N GLU A 98 2.23 4.91 9.40
CA GLU A 98 3.27 5.13 10.42
C GLU A 98 4.64 4.62 9.98
N ILE A 99 4.70 3.43 9.36
CA ILE A 99 5.96 2.87 8.82
C ILE A 99 6.54 3.79 7.75
N ASP A 100 5.72 4.26 6.81
CA ASP A 100 6.17 5.14 5.73
C ASP A 100 6.70 6.47 6.29
N ALA A 101 6.03 7.02 7.32
CA ALA A 101 6.50 8.23 8.01
C ALA A 101 7.87 8.03 8.67
N LEU A 102 8.04 6.93 9.42
CA LEU A 102 9.30 6.60 10.09
C LEU A 102 10.45 6.33 9.09
N GLN A 103 10.16 5.69 7.95
CA GLN A 103 11.15 5.47 6.90
C GLN A 103 11.60 6.79 6.26
N SER A 104 10.68 7.72 6.03
CA SER A 104 11.02 9.04 5.52
C SER A 104 11.87 9.83 6.52
N GLU A 105 11.55 9.76 7.82
CA GLU A 105 12.33 10.42 8.87
C GLU A 105 13.74 9.80 8.98
N SER A 106 13.85 8.47 8.95
CA SER A 106 15.13 7.78 8.96
C SER A 106 16.00 8.18 7.78
N SER A 107 15.42 8.25 6.58
CA SER A 107 16.14 8.67 5.37
C SER A 107 16.66 10.10 5.50
N HIS A 108 15.86 11.01 6.06
CA HIS A 108 16.28 12.39 6.29
C HIS A 108 17.44 12.50 7.29
N ILE A 109 17.37 11.74 8.39
CA ILE A 109 18.46 11.69 9.38
C ILE A 109 19.73 11.10 8.76
N GLU A 110 19.63 10.06 7.93
CA GLU A 110 20.78 9.47 7.25
C GLU A 110 21.45 10.47 6.29
N GLU A 111 20.68 11.25 5.54
CA GLU A 111 21.20 12.33 4.67
C GLU A 111 21.92 13.41 5.49
N GLU A 112 21.34 13.82 6.62
CA GLU A 112 21.97 14.80 7.52
C GLU A 112 23.28 14.26 8.10
N LEU A 113 23.29 12.99 8.53
CA LEU A 113 24.46 12.32 9.08
C LEU A 113 25.57 12.22 8.04
N GLU A 114 25.26 11.91 6.77
CA GLU A 114 26.24 11.89 5.69
C GLU A 114 26.94 13.25 5.50
N ILE A 115 26.18 14.35 5.61
CA ILE A 115 26.74 15.71 5.54
C ILE A 115 27.61 15.98 6.77
N LEU A 116 27.14 15.64 7.97
CA LEU A 116 27.89 15.86 9.21
C LEU A 116 29.19 15.06 9.20
N ASP A 117 29.19 13.81 8.73
CA ASP A 117 30.38 12.97 8.59
C ASP A 117 31.46 13.60 7.68
N LEU A 118 31.05 14.36 6.65
CA LEU A 118 31.99 15.14 5.84
C LEU A 118 32.61 16.32 6.60
N LEU A 119 31.88 16.88 7.57
CA LEU A 119 32.32 18.03 8.36
C LEU A 119 33.14 17.64 9.59
N VAL A 120 32.93 16.46 10.18
CA VAL A 120 33.66 15.97 11.37
C VAL A 120 35.18 16.11 11.23
N PRO A 121 35.83 15.73 10.10
CA PRO A 121 37.27 15.86 9.93
C PRO A 121 37.79 17.31 9.98
N LEU A 122 36.95 18.30 9.71
CA LEU A 122 37.34 19.71 9.77
C LEU A 122 37.64 20.17 11.20
N SER A 123 37.19 19.42 12.22
CA SER A 123 37.44 19.72 13.64
C SER A 123 37.20 21.19 14.00
N LEU A 124 36.15 21.78 13.41
CA LEU A 124 35.80 23.18 13.62
C LEU A 124 34.95 23.30 14.87
N GLU A 125 35.49 23.95 15.89
CA GLU A 125 34.73 24.33 17.09
C GLU A 125 33.88 25.57 16.76
N LEU A 126 32.77 25.37 16.05
CA LEU A 126 31.87 26.43 15.59
C LEU A 126 31.37 27.30 16.76
N ASP A 127 31.19 26.70 17.93
CA ASP A 127 30.81 27.39 19.17
C ASP A 127 31.85 28.42 19.65
N LEU A 128 33.13 28.24 19.27
CA LEU A 128 34.22 29.18 19.57
C LEU A 128 34.43 30.22 18.46
N MET A 129 33.77 30.07 17.32
CA MET A 129 33.88 30.99 16.18
C MET A 129 32.87 32.15 16.24
N GLY A 130 32.37 32.50 17.42
CA GLY A 130 31.51 33.68 17.64
C GLY A 130 32.31 34.99 17.69
N GLY A 131 31.76 36.08 17.15
CA GLY A 131 32.32 37.44 17.27
C GLY A 131 33.02 37.99 16.03
N TYR A 132 33.10 37.22 14.94
CA TYR A 132 33.59 37.72 13.66
C TYR A 132 32.50 38.53 12.92
N SER A 133 32.90 39.66 12.33
CA SER A 133 32.02 40.52 11.53
C SER A 133 31.82 40.03 10.09
N SER A 134 32.73 39.22 9.57
CA SER A 134 32.58 38.49 8.31
C SER A 134 33.45 37.24 8.27
N LEU A 135 32.96 36.19 7.59
CA LEU A 135 33.67 34.94 7.34
C LEU A 135 33.50 34.58 5.87
N THR A 136 34.62 34.33 5.17
CA THR A 136 34.61 33.81 3.80
C THR A 136 35.22 32.41 3.83
N ALA A 137 34.39 31.39 3.61
CA ALA A 137 34.81 29.99 3.61
C ALA A 137 34.90 29.44 2.17
N PHE A 138 36.00 28.75 1.86
CA PHE A 138 36.15 27.98 0.62
C PHE A 138 36.16 26.49 0.98
N ILE A 139 35.03 25.82 0.75
CA ILE A 139 34.83 24.40 1.11
C ILE A 139 34.75 23.59 -0.18
N GLY A 140 35.41 22.42 -0.21
CA GLY A 140 35.36 21.49 -1.33
C GLY A 140 35.91 20.12 -0.97
N THR A 141 35.47 19.09 -1.69
CA THR A 141 35.98 17.72 -1.53
C THR A 141 37.14 17.49 -2.50
N VAL A 142 38.18 16.79 -2.03
CA VAL A 142 39.35 16.49 -2.84
C VAL A 142 39.70 15.00 -2.77
N SER A 143 39.99 14.41 -3.92
CA SER A 143 40.30 12.98 -4.05
C SER A 143 41.68 12.59 -3.53
N SER A 144 42.57 13.56 -3.26
CA SER A 144 43.90 13.31 -2.66
C SER A 144 44.47 14.56 -1.97
N LEU A 145 44.66 14.49 -0.65
CA LEU A 145 45.23 15.58 0.16
C LEU A 145 46.67 15.95 -0.24
N GLY A 146 47.49 14.96 -0.61
CA GLY A 146 48.92 15.17 -0.90
C GLY A 146 49.18 16.01 -2.15
N LYS A 147 48.33 15.90 -3.18
CA LYS A 147 48.45 16.72 -4.41
C LYS A 147 48.03 18.17 -4.17
N VAL A 148 46.96 18.34 -3.39
CA VAL A 148 46.36 19.65 -3.11
C VAL A 148 47.26 20.49 -2.22
N ARG A 149 47.90 19.89 -1.21
CA ARG A 149 48.81 20.61 -0.31
C ARG A 149 49.95 21.28 -1.06
N THR A 150 50.53 20.59 -2.06
CA THR A 150 51.62 21.11 -2.90
C THR A 150 51.18 22.29 -3.77
N SER A 151 49.94 22.25 -4.29
CA SER A 151 49.36 23.32 -5.10
C SER A 151 48.96 24.56 -4.28
N LEU A 152 48.52 24.37 -3.03
CA LEU A 152 48.15 25.47 -2.12
C LEU A 152 49.37 26.19 -1.54
N THR A 153 50.48 25.50 -1.28
CA THR A 153 51.73 26.15 -0.84
C THR A 153 52.43 26.97 -1.93
N GLY A 154 51.96 26.91 -3.18
CA GLY A 154 52.47 27.69 -4.31
C GLY A 154 51.66 28.96 -4.64
N LEU A 155 50.59 29.23 -3.89
CA LEU A 155 49.79 30.46 -3.93
C LEU A 155 50.26 31.43 -2.83
#